data_AF-W7WCY5-F1
#
_entry.id   AF-W7WCY5-F1
#
_cell.length_a   1.000
_cell.length_b   1.000
_cell.length_c   1.000
_cell.angle_alpha   90.00
_cell.angle_beta   90.00
_cell.angle_gamma   90.00
#
_symmetry.space_group_name_H-M   'P 1'
#
loop_
_entity.id
_entity.type
_entity.pdbx_description
1 polymer ?
#
loop_
_entity_poly.entity_id
_entity_poly.type
_entity_poly.pdbx_seq_one_letter_code
_entity_poly.pdbx_strand_id
1 'polypeptide(L)'
;MRSLRIRAGAWLLPLLLVACGGGGDDAPSYSSVVTFGDSLSDVGTYRTAGMAALGGGKFTVNDGDIWVELVAKDRGLTPPCAAEIGLESSGAVASLAQASSFQDACFGYAQGGARVTNPIGPNNKALLLLGSPDGQYGQLTVPVATQVARHLAKVGGRFSGGELVLVLAGGNDVFMNLAAVGAAQITPTDAVVAMATAGGELAAYVRSQLVGNGARHVVVVNLPDVSQTPFAYSLAAPTQGLIAQMSIAFNVSLANG
;
A
#
# COMPACT_ATOMS: atom_id res chain seq x y z
N MET A 1 -47.93 39.09 -70.07
CA MET A 1 -46.69 39.76 -70.52
C MET A 1 -45.73 39.88 -69.34
N ARG A 2 -44.42 39.78 -69.63
CA ARG A 2 -43.25 39.85 -68.72
C ARG A 2 -42.71 38.49 -68.25
N SER A 3 -41.89 37.95 -69.14
CA SER A 3 -40.74 37.10 -68.89
C SER A 3 -39.79 37.68 -67.84
N LEU A 4 -39.32 36.86 -66.91
CA LEU A 4 -38.05 37.08 -66.21
C LEU A 4 -37.29 35.76 -66.10
N ARG A 5 -36.20 35.67 -66.86
CA ARG A 5 -35.11 34.70 -66.68
C ARG A 5 -34.34 35.08 -65.41
N ILE A 6 -33.71 34.13 -64.71
CA ILE A 6 -32.34 34.24 -64.15
C ILE A 6 -31.92 32.93 -63.42
N ARG A 7 -30.86 32.34 -63.99
CA ARG A 7 -29.63 31.73 -63.43
C ARG A 7 -29.74 30.65 -62.33
N ALA A 8 -29.41 29.43 -62.72
CA ALA A 8 -28.91 28.37 -61.84
C ALA A 8 -27.58 28.80 -61.21
N GLY A 9 -27.57 29.00 -59.89
CA GLY A 9 -26.38 29.08 -59.08
C GLY A 9 -26.17 27.74 -58.37
N ALA A 10 -25.07 27.06 -58.66
CA ALA A 10 -24.64 25.90 -57.91
C ALA A 10 -24.16 26.36 -56.52
N TRP A 11 -24.97 26.13 -55.50
CA TRP A 11 -24.59 26.31 -54.11
C TRP A 11 -23.85 25.07 -53.64
N LEU A 12 -22.52 25.13 -53.62
CA LEU A 12 -21.67 24.23 -52.84
C LEU A 12 -21.94 24.53 -51.36
N LEU A 13 -22.78 23.73 -50.71
CA LEU A 13 -22.88 23.72 -49.25
C LEU A 13 -21.56 23.17 -48.68
N PRO A 14 -20.85 23.90 -47.81
CA PRO A 14 -19.81 23.28 -47.01
C PRO A 14 -20.50 22.33 -46.03
N LEU A 15 -20.21 21.03 -46.15
CA LEU A 15 -20.47 20.09 -45.05
C LEU A 15 -19.67 20.60 -43.84
N LEU A 16 -20.35 21.21 -42.89
CA LEU A 16 -19.87 21.33 -41.53
C LEU A 16 -19.84 19.91 -40.96
N LEU A 17 -18.69 19.25 -41.12
CA LEU A 17 -18.29 18.16 -40.23
C LEU A 17 -18.23 18.77 -38.83
N VAL A 18 -19.32 18.63 -38.07
CA VAL A 18 -19.26 18.62 -36.61
C VAL A 18 -18.39 17.43 -36.28
N ALA A 19 -17.09 17.69 -36.14
CA ALA A 19 -16.22 16.79 -35.41
C ALA A 19 -16.78 16.76 -33.99
N CYS A 20 -17.48 15.67 -33.66
CA CYS A 20 -17.55 15.23 -32.27
C CYS A 20 -16.10 14.95 -31.86
N GLY A 21 -15.42 15.99 -31.37
CA GLY A 21 -14.22 15.88 -30.57
C GLY A 21 -14.60 15.22 -29.24
N GLY A 22 -14.87 13.92 -29.29
CA GLY A 22 -15.00 13.05 -28.13
C GLY A 22 -13.69 12.29 -27.95
N GLY A 23 -12.60 13.03 -27.84
CA GLY A 23 -11.27 12.54 -27.53
C GLY A 23 -10.71 13.35 -26.36
N GLY A 24 -11.54 13.53 -25.34
CA GLY A 24 -11.06 14.00 -24.04
C GLY A 24 -10.56 12.77 -23.31
N ASP A 25 -9.25 12.70 -23.11
CA ASP A 25 -8.66 11.87 -22.06
C ASP A 25 -9.15 12.41 -20.71
N ASP A 26 -10.40 12.09 -20.33
CA ASP A 26 -10.97 12.39 -19.01
C ASP A 26 -10.35 11.47 -17.95
N ALA A 27 -9.02 11.39 -17.94
CA ALA A 27 -8.29 10.74 -16.87
C ALA A 27 -8.62 11.51 -15.56
N PRO A 28 -9.06 10.83 -14.50
CA PRO A 28 -9.32 11.49 -13.23
C PRO A 28 -8.07 12.24 -12.76
N SER A 29 -8.24 13.52 -12.44
CA SER A 29 -7.20 14.34 -11.81
C SER A 29 -7.20 14.09 -10.30
N TYR A 30 -6.01 13.92 -9.72
CA TYR A 30 -5.85 13.71 -8.29
C TYR A 30 -5.17 14.93 -7.64
N SER A 31 -5.49 15.20 -6.37
CA SER A 31 -4.88 16.30 -5.61
C SER A 31 -3.58 15.89 -4.91
N SER A 32 -3.45 14.62 -4.54
CA SER A 32 -2.33 14.06 -3.79
C SER A 32 -2.36 12.53 -3.82
N VAL A 33 -1.27 11.92 -3.34
CA VAL A 33 -1.20 10.46 -3.08
C VAL A 33 -1.19 10.22 -1.57
N VAL A 34 -2.02 9.28 -1.12
CA VAL A 34 -2.02 8.77 0.26
C VAL A 34 -1.72 7.28 0.20
N THR A 35 -0.75 6.80 0.98
CA THR A 35 -0.37 5.37 0.96
C THR A 35 -0.57 4.73 2.32
N PHE A 36 -1.10 3.52 2.31
CA PHE A 36 -1.24 2.64 3.48
C PHE A 36 -0.69 1.27 3.12
N GLY A 37 -0.05 0.60 4.07
CA GLY A 37 0.49 -0.72 3.79
C GLY A 37 1.77 -1.05 4.55
N ASP A 38 2.59 -1.85 3.89
CA ASP A 38 3.80 -2.41 4.44
C ASP A 38 5.08 -1.94 3.73
N SER A 39 6.17 -2.72 3.84
CA SER A 39 7.48 -2.45 3.25
C SER A 39 7.45 -2.18 1.76
N LEU A 40 6.53 -2.80 1.01
CA LEU A 40 6.43 -2.59 -0.44
C LEU A 40 5.94 -1.18 -0.80
N SER A 41 5.35 -0.45 0.16
CA SER A 41 4.85 0.93 -0.02
C SER A 41 5.49 1.93 0.95
N ASP A 42 6.44 1.49 1.78
CA ASP A 42 7.13 2.31 2.78
C ASP A 42 8.16 3.23 2.12
N VAL A 43 7.85 4.52 2.15
CA VAL A 43 8.66 5.60 1.54
C VAL A 43 9.74 6.15 2.46
N GLY A 44 9.96 5.55 3.64
CA GLY A 44 11.08 5.92 4.50
C GLY A 44 10.79 5.99 6.00
N THR A 45 9.82 5.26 6.55
CA THR A 45 9.52 5.31 7.99
C THR A 45 10.73 4.95 8.85
N TYR A 46 11.55 4.00 8.41
CA TYR A 46 12.76 3.60 9.14
C TYR A 46 14.03 4.33 8.68
N ARG A 47 13.92 5.36 7.82
CA ARG A 47 15.04 6.21 7.39
C ARG A 47 15.39 7.23 8.48
N THR A 48 15.71 6.73 9.67
CA THR A 48 16.29 7.52 10.77
C THR A 48 17.65 8.06 10.35
N ALA A 49 18.18 9.07 11.06
CA ALA A 49 19.49 9.64 10.72
C ALA A 49 20.61 8.58 10.70
N GLY A 50 20.60 7.66 11.68
CA GLY A 50 21.54 6.55 11.73
C GLY A 50 21.35 5.55 10.58
N MET A 51 20.11 5.19 10.25
CA MET A 51 19.82 4.26 9.16
C MET A 51 20.14 4.86 7.78
N ALA A 52 19.86 6.15 7.59
CA ALA A 52 20.17 6.87 6.36
C ALA A 52 21.68 6.97 6.13
N ALA A 53 22.47 7.14 7.19
CA ALA A 53 23.94 7.15 7.10
C ALA A 53 24.52 5.80 6.60
N LEU A 54 23.75 4.71 6.71
CA LEU A 54 24.10 3.38 6.19
C LEU A 54 23.54 3.12 4.78
N GLY A 55 22.87 4.10 4.16
CA GLY A 55 22.17 3.92 2.88
C GLY A 55 20.89 3.10 2.99
N GLY A 56 20.31 3.01 4.19
CA GLY A 56 19.13 2.20 4.48
C GLY A 56 17.83 3.01 4.61
N GLY A 57 16.78 2.31 5.04
CA GLY A 57 15.51 2.92 5.43
C GLY A 57 14.42 2.91 4.37
N LYS A 58 14.67 2.32 3.19
CA LYS A 58 13.63 1.90 2.22
C LYS A 58 13.86 0.44 1.83
N PHE A 59 12.79 -0.30 1.58
CA PHE A 59 12.84 -1.72 1.22
C PHE A 59 12.99 -1.91 -0.29
N THR A 60 14.10 -1.41 -0.82
CA THR A 60 14.42 -1.45 -2.25
C THR A 60 15.94 -1.47 -2.44
N VAL A 61 16.39 -1.83 -3.64
CA VAL A 61 17.81 -1.86 -3.98
C VAL A 61 18.26 -0.47 -4.44
N ASN A 62 19.45 -0.04 -3.99
CA ASN A 62 20.11 1.21 -4.41
C ASN A 62 19.25 2.48 -4.26
N ASP A 63 18.46 2.60 -3.19
CA ASP A 63 17.60 3.76 -2.93
C ASP A 63 16.61 4.12 -4.06
N GLY A 64 16.26 3.14 -4.91
CA GLY A 64 15.34 3.35 -6.02
C GLY A 64 13.94 3.81 -5.61
N ASP A 65 13.19 4.33 -6.58
CA ASP A 65 11.76 4.56 -6.41
C ASP A 65 11.05 3.22 -6.24
N ILE A 66 10.09 3.17 -5.30
CA ILE A 66 9.14 2.06 -5.19
C ILE A 66 7.86 2.41 -5.93
N TRP A 67 6.97 1.42 -6.11
CA TRP A 67 5.81 1.56 -6.98
C TRP A 67 4.91 2.77 -6.66
N VAL A 68 4.74 3.15 -5.39
CA VAL A 68 3.92 4.32 -5.02
C VAL A 68 4.54 5.64 -5.47
N GLU A 69 5.86 5.75 -5.48
CA GLU A 69 6.59 6.93 -5.97
C GLU A 69 6.53 6.97 -7.51
N LEU A 70 6.64 5.81 -8.16
CA LEU A 70 6.50 5.69 -9.61
C LEU A 70 5.08 6.05 -10.07
N VAL A 71 4.04 5.56 -9.39
CA VAL A 71 2.64 5.91 -9.66
C VAL A 71 2.39 7.40 -9.44
N ALA A 72 2.93 7.99 -8.37
CA ALA A 72 2.81 9.43 -8.16
C ALA A 72 3.42 10.23 -9.33
N LYS A 73 4.65 9.87 -9.74
CA LYS A 73 5.35 10.52 -10.86
C LYS A 73 4.61 10.35 -12.19
N ASP A 74 4.11 9.15 -12.49
CA ASP A 74 3.31 8.85 -13.67
C ASP A 74 2.05 9.73 -13.76
N ARG A 75 1.46 10.04 -12.60
CA ARG A 75 0.28 10.92 -12.50
C ARG A 75 0.59 12.40 -12.35
N GLY A 76 1.87 12.80 -12.48
CA GLY A 76 2.29 14.19 -12.31
C GLY A 76 2.10 14.74 -10.89
N LEU A 77 2.05 13.86 -9.90
CA LEU A 77 1.87 14.19 -8.48
C LEU A 77 3.23 14.18 -7.76
N THR A 78 3.31 14.93 -6.67
CA THR A 78 4.44 14.83 -5.75
C THR A 78 4.44 13.46 -5.06
N PRO A 79 5.54 12.68 -5.09
CA PRO A 79 5.65 11.45 -4.33
C PRO A 79 5.41 11.68 -2.82
N PRO A 80 4.69 10.79 -2.13
CA PRO A 80 4.42 10.96 -0.72
C PRO A 80 5.72 10.80 0.10
N CYS A 81 5.89 11.64 1.11
CA CYS A 81 6.90 11.44 2.17
C CYS A 81 6.32 10.60 3.32
N ALA A 82 7.19 10.02 4.15
CA ALA A 82 6.79 9.21 5.30
C ALA A 82 6.08 10.05 6.36
N ALA A 83 4.88 9.63 6.78
CA ALA A 83 4.06 10.32 7.77
C ALA A 83 4.57 10.14 9.21
N GLU A 84 5.35 9.09 9.44
CA GLU A 84 6.01 8.79 10.71
C GLU A 84 7.43 8.33 10.41
N ILE A 85 8.41 8.83 11.17
CA ILE A 85 9.80 8.40 11.10
C ILE A 85 10.26 8.03 12.51
N GLY A 86 10.75 6.81 12.69
CA GLY A 86 11.24 6.33 13.99
C GLY A 86 11.69 4.89 13.94
N LEU A 87 12.53 4.50 14.91
CA LEU A 87 13.02 3.14 15.06
C LEU A 87 13.36 2.89 16.53
N GLU A 88 12.84 1.81 17.10
CA GLU A 88 13.01 1.46 18.52
C GLU A 88 14.14 0.43 18.71
N SER A 89 15.23 0.58 17.95
CA SER A 89 16.34 -0.37 17.98
C SER A 89 16.94 -0.52 19.38
N SER A 90 17.45 -1.71 19.68
CA SER A 90 18.01 -2.07 20.98
C SER A 90 19.17 -3.05 20.84
N GLY A 91 19.80 -3.39 21.97
CA GLY A 91 20.90 -4.35 22.02
C GLY A 91 22.06 -3.97 21.09
N ALA A 92 22.49 -4.89 20.23
CA ALA A 92 23.64 -4.69 19.36
C ALA A 92 23.47 -3.56 18.33
N VAL A 93 22.24 -3.17 18.03
CA VAL A 93 21.90 -2.13 17.04
C VAL A 93 21.26 -0.89 17.68
N ALA A 94 21.39 -0.71 19.00
CA ALA A 94 20.78 0.40 19.73
C ALA A 94 21.19 1.78 19.22
N SER A 95 22.34 1.92 18.56
CA SER A 95 22.80 3.17 17.95
C SER A 95 21.92 3.65 16.78
N LEU A 96 21.07 2.78 16.22
CA LEU A 96 20.14 3.12 15.14
C LEU A 96 18.81 3.70 15.65
N ALA A 97 18.58 3.64 16.96
CA ALA A 97 17.34 4.08 17.56
C ALA A 97 17.10 5.58 17.36
N GLN A 98 15.86 5.92 17.04
CA GLN A 98 15.38 7.29 16.94
C GLN A 98 13.93 7.33 17.41
N ALA A 99 13.62 8.24 18.33
CA ALA A 99 12.25 8.45 18.78
C ALA A 99 11.32 8.74 17.59
N SER A 100 10.12 8.15 17.63
CA SER A 100 9.13 8.38 16.58
C SER A 100 8.71 9.85 16.52
N SER A 101 8.63 10.37 15.30
CA SER A 101 8.18 11.73 15.00
C SER A 101 7.21 11.72 13.82
N PHE A 102 6.10 12.45 13.96
CA PHE A 102 5.10 12.60 12.91
C PHE A 102 5.43 13.78 12.01
N GLN A 103 5.16 13.61 10.71
CA GLN A 103 5.41 14.61 9.67
C GLN A 103 4.08 15.16 9.15
N ASP A 104 3.69 16.34 9.62
CA ASP A 104 2.36 16.91 9.39
C ASP A 104 2.04 17.17 7.91
N ALA A 105 3.03 17.35 7.04
CA ALA A 105 2.82 17.52 5.61
C ALA A 105 2.76 16.19 4.81
N CYS A 106 3.07 15.05 5.45
CA CYS A 106 3.32 13.79 4.78
C CYS A 106 2.11 12.83 4.83
N PHE A 107 1.97 12.01 3.79
CA PHE A 107 0.82 11.11 3.59
C PHE A 107 1.21 9.66 3.23
N GLY A 108 2.49 9.31 3.33
CA GLY A 108 2.95 7.93 3.22
C GLY A 108 2.94 7.25 4.58
N TYR A 109 1.90 6.47 4.88
CA TYR A 109 1.73 5.84 6.19
C TYR A 109 2.23 4.39 6.26
N ALA A 110 2.52 3.79 5.11
CA ALA A 110 2.99 2.42 5.03
C ALA A 110 4.30 2.23 5.80
N GLN A 111 4.43 1.12 6.53
CA GLN A 111 5.62 0.81 7.32
C GLN A 111 6.08 -0.62 7.08
N GLY A 112 7.37 -0.83 6.87
CA GLY A 112 7.92 -2.19 6.87
C GLY A 112 7.50 -2.98 8.11
N GLY A 113 7.16 -4.25 7.91
CA GLY A 113 6.64 -5.12 8.97
C GLY A 113 5.16 -4.91 9.32
N ALA A 114 4.48 -3.87 8.82
CA ALA A 114 3.06 -3.66 9.11
C ALA A 114 2.19 -4.83 8.64
N ARG A 115 1.28 -5.25 9.51
CA ARG A 115 0.21 -6.22 9.22
C ARG A 115 -1.11 -5.50 9.02
N VAL A 116 -2.16 -6.23 8.64
CA VAL A 116 -3.49 -5.62 8.46
C VAL A 116 -3.99 -4.98 9.76
N THR A 117 -4.02 -5.76 10.85
CA THR A 117 -4.59 -5.32 12.15
C THR A 117 -3.65 -5.51 13.33
N ASN A 118 -2.80 -6.54 13.32
CA ASN A 118 -1.98 -6.88 14.46
C ASN A 118 -0.72 -5.99 14.55
N PRO A 119 -0.41 -5.37 15.70
CA PRO A 119 0.73 -4.47 15.82
C PRO A 119 2.09 -5.17 15.84
N ILE A 120 2.15 -6.50 16.01
CA ILE A 120 3.39 -7.25 16.05
C ILE A 120 3.64 -7.89 14.69
N GLY A 121 4.51 -7.24 13.91
CA GLY A 121 5.07 -7.77 12.67
C GLY A 121 6.54 -8.18 12.78
N PRO A 122 7.16 -8.59 11.67
CA PRO A 122 8.60 -8.87 11.62
C PRO A 122 9.42 -7.69 12.17
N ASN A 123 10.50 -8.00 12.89
CA ASN A 123 11.41 -7.02 13.49
C ASN A 123 10.80 -6.08 14.55
N ASN A 124 9.54 -6.28 14.96
CA ASN A 124 8.95 -5.49 16.04
C ASN A 124 9.64 -5.80 17.37
N LYS A 125 9.85 -4.78 18.22
CA LYS A 125 10.50 -4.94 19.53
C LYS A 125 9.86 -6.00 20.43
N ALA A 126 8.55 -6.22 20.31
CA ALA A 126 7.82 -7.21 21.10
C ALA A 126 8.30 -8.64 20.82
N LEU A 127 8.94 -8.90 19.67
CA LEU A 127 9.54 -10.20 19.37
C LEU A 127 10.66 -10.59 20.34
N LEU A 128 11.29 -9.63 21.03
CA LEU A 128 12.24 -9.92 22.11
C LEU A 128 11.58 -10.68 23.26
N LEU A 129 10.32 -10.36 23.58
CA LEU A 129 9.55 -11.06 24.61
C LEU A 129 9.20 -12.50 24.19
N LEU A 130 9.27 -12.79 22.89
CA LEU A 130 9.06 -14.12 22.31
C LEU A 130 10.38 -14.84 22.01
N GLY A 131 11.51 -14.31 22.49
CA GLY A 131 12.83 -14.92 22.32
C GLY A 131 13.45 -14.76 20.93
N SER A 132 12.86 -13.95 20.04
CA SER A 132 13.44 -13.68 18.72
C SER A 132 14.38 -12.46 18.77
N PRO A 133 15.66 -12.62 18.43
CA PRO A 133 16.65 -11.53 18.47
C PRO A 133 16.38 -10.46 17.41
N ASP A 134 15.57 -10.73 16.39
CA ASP A 134 15.19 -9.78 15.34
C ASP A 134 14.39 -8.60 15.90
N GLY A 135 13.76 -8.77 17.08
CA GLY A 135 13.14 -7.65 17.78
C GLY A 135 14.13 -6.54 18.17
N GLN A 136 15.44 -6.79 18.14
CA GLN A 136 16.45 -5.74 18.36
C GLN A 136 16.43 -4.64 17.30
N TYR A 137 15.94 -4.91 16.08
CA TYR A 137 15.78 -3.85 15.08
C TYR A 137 14.72 -2.83 15.49
N GLY A 138 13.68 -3.25 16.22
CA GLY A 138 12.68 -2.36 16.81
C GLY A 138 11.86 -1.59 15.77
N GLN A 139 11.45 -2.25 14.69
CA GLN A 139 10.51 -1.67 13.74
C GLN A 139 9.18 -1.36 14.43
N LEU A 140 8.58 -0.21 14.09
CA LEU A 140 7.33 0.27 14.69
C LEU A 140 6.15 -0.63 14.30
N THR A 141 6.16 -1.14 13.06
CA THR A 141 5.19 -2.07 12.48
C THR A 141 3.73 -1.66 12.71
N VAL A 142 3.42 -0.37 12.61
CA VAL A 142 2.08 0.16 12.83
C VAL A 142 1.13 -0.48 11.82
N PRO A 143 0.06 -1.16 12.27
CA PRO A 143 -0.81 -1.91 11.36
C PRO A 143 -1.66 -0.98 10.50
N VAL A 144 -2.10 -1.47 9.34
CA VAL A 144 -2.87 -0.70 8.35
C VAL A 144 -4.10 -0.05 8.98
N ALA A 145 -4.82 -0.77 9.84
CA ALA A 145 -5.97 -0.22 10.57
C ALA A 145 -5.61 1.06 11.36
N THR A 146 -4.46 1.08 12.04
CA THR A 146 -3.98 2.25 12.78
C THR A 146 -3.46 3.34 11.85
N GLN A 147 -2.80 2.98 10.74
CA GLN A 147 -2.37 3.93 9.72
C GLN A 147 -3.56 4.74 9.17
N VAL A 148 -4.65 4.05 8.80
CA VAL A 148 -5.88 4.68 8.30
C VAL A 148 -6.53 5.56 9.38
N ALA A 149 -6.64 5.06 10.62
CA ALA A 149 -7.20 5.83 11.73
C ALA A 149 -6.43 7.14 11.98
N ARG A 150 -5.09 7.10 11.89
CA ARG A 150 -4.24 8.29 12.02
C ARG A 150 -4.45 9.28 10.88
N HIS A 151 -4.60 8.80 9.65
CA HIS A 151 -4.92 9.67 8.53
C HIS A 151 -6.27 10.37 8.74
N LEU A 152 -7.32 9.62 9.07
CA LEU A 152 -8.64 10.18 9.34
C LEU A 152 -8.60 11.22 10.47
N ALA A 153 -7.91 10.94 11.57
CA ALA A 153 -7.73 11.91 12.65
C ALA A 153 -7.06 13.21 12.17
N LYS A 154 -6.05 13.10 11.29
CA LYS A 154 -5.33 14.23 10.71
C LYS A 154 -6.20 15.08 9.78
N VAL A 155 -7.08 14.46 8.98
CA VAL A 155 -7.89 15.17 7.97
C VAL A 155 -9.30 15.52 8.44
N GLY A 156 -9.57 15.49 9.75
CA GLY A 156 -10.87 15.87 10.30
C GLY A 156 -11.96 14.82 10.09
N GLY A 157 -11.58 13.55 9.96
CA GLY A 157 -12.47 12.39 9.90
C GLY A 157 -12.96 12.02 8.51
N ARG A 158 -12.57 12.76 7.46
CA ARG A 158 -13.06 12.51 6.09
C ARG A 158 -12.01 12.85 5.03
N PHE A 159 -11.88 11.99 4.03
CA PHE A 159 -11.14 12.30 2.81
C PHE A 159 -11.83 13.41 2.02
N SER A 160 -11.07 14.23 1.29
CA SER A 160 -11.66 15.23 0.39
C SER A 160 -12.29 14.58 -0.85
N GLY A 161 -11.79 13.39 -1.22
CA GLY A 161 -12.22 12.63 -2.38
C GLY A 161 -11.39 12.91 -3.64
N GLY A 162 -10.42 13.83 -3.57
CA GLY A 162 -9.47 14.11 -4.65
C GLY A 162 -8.18 13.29 -4.55
N GLU A 163 -7.94 12.60 -3.44
CA GLU A 163 -6.73 11.82 -3.21
C GLU A 163 -6.73 10.51 -4.00
N LEU A 164 -5.58 10.14 -4.56
CA LEU A 164 -5.30 8.77 -4.98
C LEU A 164 -4.80 7.98 -3.77
N VAL A 165 -5.63 7.06 -3.27
CA VAL A 165 -5.33 6.23 -2.11
C VAL A 165 -4.80 4.87 -2.58
N LEU A 166 -3.58 4.52 -2.17
CA LEU A 166 -2.90 3.28 -2.54
C LEU A 166 -2.75 2.38 -1.31
N VAL A 167 -3.19 1.12 -1.43
CA VAL A 167 -3.20 0.15 -0.33
C VAL A 167 -2.56 -1.17 -0.76
N LEU A 168 -1.56 -1.64 -0.02
CA LEU A 168 -0.97 -2.97 -0.17
C LEU A 168 -0.55 -3.53 1.19
N ALA A 169 -1.10 -4.68 1.58
CA ALA A 169 -0.75 -5.36 2.82
C ALA A 169 -0.99 -6.88 2.74
N GLY A 170 -0.62 -7.59 3.81
CA GLY A 170 -0.84 -9.03 3.99
C GLY A 170 0.44 -9.86 3.97
N GLY A 171 1.55 -9.33 3.43
CA GLY A 171 2.82 -10.05 3.38
C GLY A 171 3.37 -10.36 4.77
N ASN A 172 3.27 -9.41 5.70
CA ASN A 172 3.73 -9.63 7.08
C ASN A 172 2.82 -10.56 7.88
N ASP A 173 1.53 -10.65 7.52
CA ASP A 173 0.63 -11.66 8.09
C ASP A 173 1.08 -13.07 7.66
N VAL A 174 1.50 -13.25 6.40
CA VAL A 174 2.10 -14.51 5.92
C VAL A 174 3.33 -14.87 6.76
N PHE A 175 4.28 -13.94 6.93
CA PHE A 175 5.52 -14.21 7.66
C PHE A 175 5.27 -14.54 9.13
N MET A 176 4.38 -13.81 9.79
CA MET A 176 4.07 -14.05 11.21
C MET A 176 3.30 -15.35 11.43
N ASN A 177 2.34 -15.69 10.56
CA ASN A 177 1.65 -16.98 10.63
C ASN A 177 2.60 -18.14 10.32
N LEU A 178 3.50 -17.98 9.35
CA LEU A 178 4.53 -18.99 9.05
C LEU A 178 5.47 -19.22 10.24
N ALA A 179 5.92 -18.16 10.90
CA ALA A 179 6.76 -18.26 12.09
C ALA A 179 6.01 -18.97 13.25
N ALA A 180 4.72 -18.68 13.43
CA ALA A 180 3.88 -19.34 14.43
C ALA A 180 3.69 -20.84 14.15
N VAL A 181 3.55 -21.25 12.87
CA VAL A 181 3.56 -22.67 12.47
C VAL A 181 4.90 -23.32 12.78
N GLY A 182 6.01 -22.66 12.43
CA GLY A 182 7.37 -23.16 12.71
C GLY A 182 7.67 -23.33 14.20
N ALA A 183 7.08 -22.49 15.04
CA ALA A 183 7.16 -22.57 16.50
C ALA A 183 6.07 -23.48 17.14
N ALA A 184 5.33 -24.23 16.31
CA ALA A 184 4.22 -25.10 16.73
C ALA A 184 3.15 -24.42 17.60
N GLN A 185 2.94 -23.11 17.43
CA GLN A 185 1.91 -22.33 18.15
C GLN A 185 0.55 -22.44 17.48
N ILE A 186 0.53 -22.65 16.17
CA ILE A 186 -0.68 -22.84 15.36
C ILE A 186 -0.45 -23.96 14.34
N THR A 187 -1.53 -24.55 13.83
CA THR A 187 -1.43 -25.52 12.73
C THR A 187 -1.32 -24.82 11.37
N PRO A 188 -0.83 -25.49 10.31
CA PRO A 188 -0.88 -24.97 8.94
C PRO A 188 -2.29 -24.56 8.49
N THR A 189 -3.32 -25.30 8.92
CA THR A 189 -4.72 -24.97 8.61
C THR A 189 -5.13 -23.65 9.28
N ASP A 190 -4.78 -23.45 10.55
CA ASP A 190 -5.07 -22.21 11.26
C ASP A 190 -4.40 -21.01 10.60
N ALA A 191 -3.18 -21.19 10.08
CA ALA A 191 -2.47 -20.14 9.35
C ALA A 191 -3.21 -19.71 8.08
N VAL A 192 -3.75 -20.66 7.30
CA VAL A 192 -4.57 -20.36 6.11
C VAL A 192 -5.86 -19.64 6.50
N VAL A 193 -6.52 -20.07 7.58
CA VAL A 193 -7.72 -19.38 8.11
C VAL A 193 -7.40 -17.96 8.57
N ALA A 194 -6.29 -17.77 9.29
CA ALA A 194 -5.85 -16.45 9.74
C ALA A 194 -5.57 -15.51 8.55
N MET A 195 -5.03 -16.04 7.45
CA MET A 195 -4.83 -15.25 6.23
C MET A 195 -6.14 -14.89 5.53
N ALA A 196 -7.12 -15.78 5.49
CA ALA A 196 -8.46 -15.44 5.01
C ALA A 196 -9.10 -14.34 5.88
N THR A 197 -8.96 -14.42 7.21
CA THR A 197 -9.43 -13.38 8.12
C THR A 197 -8.77 -12.03 7.83
N ALA A 198 -7.43 -11.99 7.72
CA ALA A 198 -6.70 -10.76 7.44
C ALA A 198 -7.12 -10.11 6.09
N GLY A 199 -7.37 -10.92 5.06
CA GLY A 199 -7.88 -10.44 3.78
C GLY A 199 -9.27 -9.80 3.89
N GLY A 200 -10.17 -10.45 4.64
CA GLY A 200 -11.53 -9.95 4.89
C GLY A 200 -11.54 -8.68 5.75
N GLU A 201 -10.66 -8.61 6.75
CA GLU A 201 -10.44 -7.41 7.57
C GLU A 201 -9.97 -6.24 6.69
N LEU A 202 -8.97 -6.44 5.84
CA LEU A 202 -8.48 -5.39 4.95
C LEU A 202 -9.59 -4.88 4.03
N ALA A 203 -10.38 -5.78 3.44
CA ALA A 203 -11.53 -5.41 2.61
C ALA A 203 -12.51 -4.54 3.41
N ALA A 204 -12.87 -4.98 4.63
CA ALA A 204 -13.80 -4.26 5.51
C ALA A 204 -13.27 -2.86 5.88
N TYR A 205 -11.97 -2.70 6.13
CA TYR A 205 -11.36 -1.39 6.37
C TYR A 205 -11.40 -0.50 5.14
N VAL A 206 -11.10 -1.04 3.96
CA VAL A 206 -11.21 -0.27 2.70
C VAL A 206 -12.64 0.24 2.52
N ARG A 207 -13.66 -0.61 2.68
CA ARG A 207 -15.05 -0.20 2.51
C ARG A 207 -15.51 0.80 3.58
N SER A 208 -15.27 0.48 4.85
CA SER A 208 -15.83 1.27 5.96
C SER A 208 -15.02 2.53 6.27
N GLN A 209 -13.69 2.43 6.29
CA GLN A 209 -12.81 3.51 6.76
C GLN A 209 -12.28 4.39 5.62
N LEU A 210 -12.10 3.86 4.40
CA LEU A 210 -11.67 4.67 3.26
C LEU A 210 -12.89 5.18 2.48
N VAL A 211 -13.61 4.28 1.81
CA VAL A 211 -14.75 4.65 0.96
C VAL A 211 -15.88 5.26 1.78
N GLY A 212 -16.21 4.65 2.93
CA GLY A 212 -17.22 5.17 3.86
C GLY A 212 -16.93 6.58 4.36
N ASN A 213 -15.65 6.94 4.51
CA ASN A 213 -15.21 8.28 4.89
C ASN A 213 -14.76 9.14 3.71
N GLY A 214 -15.25 8.87 2.50
CA GLY A 214 -15.20 9.81 1.37
C GLY A 214 -14.06 9.62 0.38
N ALA A 215 -13.18 8.61 0.54
CA ALA A 215 -12.19 8.30 -0.48
C ALA A 215 -12.90 7.83 -1.76
N ARG A 216 -12.57 8.43 -2.92
CA ARG A 216 -13.20 8.12 -4.21
C ARG A 216 -12.31 7.32 -5.15
N HIS A 217 -10.99 7.43 -4.98
CA HIS A 217 -10.01 6.80 -5.84
C HIS A 217 -9.12 5.90 -4.98
N VAL A 218 -9.55 4.65 -4.79
CA VAL A 218 -8.83 3.68 -3.97
C VAL A 218 -8.32 2.56 -4.84
N VAL A 219 -7.01 2.33 -4.83
CA VAL A 219 -6.35 1.18 -5.44
C VAL A 219 -5.93 0.24 -4.32
N VAL A 220 -6.49 -0.96 -4.34
CA VAL A 220 -6.09 -2.04 -3.44
C VAL A 220 -5.36 -3.08 -4.27
N VAL A 221 -4.10 -3.34 -3.91
CA VAL A 221 -3.27 -4.33 -4.59
C VAL A 221 -3.45 -5.67 -3.88
N ASN A 222 -3.69 -6.73 -4.65
CA ASN A 222 -3.67 -8.09 -4.12
C ASN A 222 -2.31 -8.39 -3.48
N LEU A 223 -2.30 -9.26 -2.47
CA LEU A 223 -1.06 -9.82 -1.94
C LEU A 223 -0.34 -10.57 -3.07
N PRO A 224 0.90 -10.19 -3.45
CA PRO A 224 1.68 -10.96 -4.42
C PRO A 224 1.85 -12.40 -3.95
N ASP A 225 2.04 -13.33 -4.89
CA ASP A 225 2.34 -14.72 -4.52
C ASP A 225 3.70 -14.81 -3.81
N VAL A 226 3.65 -14.86 -2.47
CA VAL A 226 4.85 -14.88 -1.62
C VAL A 226 5.64 -16.17 -1.83
N SER A 227 5.03 -17.24 -2.36
CA SER A 227 5.74 -18.51 -2.61
C SER A 227 6.75 -18.43 -3.75
N GLN A 228 6.70 -17.36 -4.55
CA GLN A 228 7.62 -17.08 -5.67
C GLN A 228 8.81 -16.21 -5.25
N THR A 229 8.93 -15.87 -3.97
CA THR A 229 10.04 -15.06 -3.46
C THR A 229 11.31 -15.91 -3.26
N PRO A 230 12.52 -15.33 -3.34
CA PRO A 230 13.76 -16.03 -2.98
C PRO A 230 13.72 -16.65 -1.58
N PHE A 231 13.06 -15.98 -0.62
CA PHE A 231 12.80 -16.51 0.72
C PHE A 231 12.04 -17.84 0.65
N ALA A 232 10.87 -17.88 -0.02
CA ALA A 232 10.07 -19.10 -0.09
C ALA A 232 10.77 -20.22 -0.87
N TYR A 233 11.56 -19.90 -1.90
CA TYR A 233 12.37 -20.88 -2.63
C TYR A 233 13.48 -21.52 -1.80
N SER A 234 13.93 -20.86 -0.73
CA SER A 234 14.92 -21.42 0.20
C SER A 234 14.32 -22.46 1.16
N LEU A 235 12.99 -22.58 1.23
CA LEU A 235 12.29 -23.46 2.16
C LEU A 235 11.94 -24.80 1.51
N ALA A 236 11.60 -25.79 2.34
CA ALA A 236 11.12 -27.07 1.86
C ALA A 236 9.81 -26.91 1.06
N ALA A 237 9.62 -27.73 0.03
CA ALA A 237 8.47 -27.67 -0.86
C ALA A 237 7.09 -27.66 -0.14
N PRO A 238 6.85 -28.44 0.94
CA PRO A 238 5.59 -28.34 1.69
C PRO A 238 5.36 -26.96 2.33
N THR A 239 6.42 -26.34 2.84
CA THR A 239 6.38 -25.00 3.44
C THR A 239 6.12 -23.94 2.37
N GLN A 240 6.77 -24.05 1.22
CA GLN A 240 6.49 -23.20 0.06
C GLN A 240 5.02 -23.33 -0.39
N GLY A 241 4.49 -24.55 -0.45
CA GLY A 241 3.09 -24.81 -0.79
C GLY A 241 2.12 -24.19 0.22
N LEU A 242 2.44 -24.19 1.51
CA LEU A 242 1.65 -23.51 2.54
C LEU A 242 1.63 -21.99 2.33
N ILE A 243 2.76 -21.38 1.97
CA ILE A 243 2.85 -19.94 1.66
C ILE A 243 1.95 -19.57 0.47
N ALA A 244 1.93 -20.41 -0.56
CA ALA A 244 1.04 -20.21 -1.71
C ALA A 244 -0.44 -20.25 -1.29
N GLN A 245 -0.83 -21.25 -0.48
CA GLN A 245 -2.21 -21.37 0.02
C GLN A 245 -2.63 -20.17 0.88
N MET A 246 -1.74 -19.71 1.75
CA MET A 246 -1.95 -18.50 2.56
C MET A 246 -2.17 -17.25 1.70
N SER A 247 -1.36 -17.08 0.65
CA SER A 247 -1.50 -15.94 -0.27
C SER A 247 -2.82 -16.00 -1.06
N ILE A 248 -3.21 -17.19 -1.51
CA ILE A 248 -4.50 -17.43 -2.18
C ILE A 248 -5.68 -17.13 -1.25
N ALA A 249 -5.66 -17.65 -0.03
CA ALA A 249 -6.74 -17.48 0.94
C ALA A 249 -6.98 -16.00 1.29
N PHE A 250 -5.89 -15.23 1.46
CA PHE A 250 -5.97 -13.79 1.65
C PHE A 250 -6.66 -13.10 0.47
N ASN A 251 -6.19 -13.35 -0.75
CA ASN A 251 -6.72 -12.68 -1.96
C ASN A 251 -8.18 -13.06 -2.26
N VAL A 252 -8.57 -14.31 -2.03
CA VAL A 252 -9.98 -14.75 -2.16
C VAL A 252 -10.87 -13.98 -1.18
N SER A 253 -10.45 -13.87 0.08
CA SER A 253 -11.22 -13.15 1.09
C SER A 253 -11.26 -11.64 0.83
N LEU A 254 -10.14 -11.06 0.42
CA LEU A 254 -10.04 -9.64 0.03
C LEU A 254 -11.00 -9.29 -1.11
N ALA A 255 -11.07 -10.15 -2.15
CA ALA A 255 -11.93 -9.92 -3.31
C ALA A 255 -13.42 -10.10 -3.01
N ASN A 256 -13.78 -10.99 -2.08
CA ASN A 256 -15.17 -11.28 -1.73
C ASN A 256 -15.76 -10.33 -0.68
N GLY A 257 -14.92 -9.58 0.02
CA GLY A 257 -15.37 -8.61 1.02
C GLY A 257 -15.91 -7.36 0.37
#